data_AF-A0A7X9PE94-F1
#
_entry.id   AF-A0A7X9PE94-F1
#
_cell.length_a   1.000
_cell.length_b   1.000
_cell.length_c   1.000
_cell.angle_alpha   90.00
_cell.angle_beta   90.00
_cell.angle_gamma   90.00
#
_symmetry.space_group_name_H-M   'P 1'
#
loop_
_entity.id
_entity.type
_entity.pdbx_description
1 polymer ?
#
loop_
_entity_poly.entity_id
_entity_poly.type
_entity_poly.pdbx_seq_one_letter_code
_entity_poly.pdbx_strand_id
1 'polypeptide(L)'
;MNLLSYVNHFFDELAVFEDVKRGHQYKAFMRQAVLDFLGDETKETALEVYTAFFDSYRITLEDERTTFIDLLDALKHYEEKAATLIDKQRDHYIHSVNVFILGLCIFGQNKNFRNAFAKARLDKTEYPFSYDTQNEEFFYRWGIAALFHDIGYPVEIINKQFRLYIEMATEVDEKAKINPYLTFDDFAAFNSIHEIVPKKQFTQTYSEKYDSCVYIDLLKPIDLLAHQIHLSLDVDLKQIKFALDHFLNVMASNGFVDHGFYSAIIVLKWYGYLIQKCGYKPEYFFYPVLDSASAILLHNYYRNGLMKPPFCLGPLDPNKHPIAFLLILCDELQEWNRPPYGAVDRSRNRVGEVSLSITDAHLTLTFLVEKGNFPAQFAAEKEELFNSVLNMKALFPDGYSIDCQVLEEILPLAEPLKADDGLAPRPLLENLEKLAVAIHEQYVQRQIEKNPAHPPQYPRFSDLPDSLKYSNLRQARTMVDLLDRMGWELCPEDNCRAAIEQFSAEEIETLAVCEHDEWMKERLQTGWKLGGNKDVEKKITPYLVAYEILPDEIKDLDRDSVRDFPELAKMMGMKICKR
;
A
#
# COMPACT_ATOMS: atom_id res chain seq x y z
N MET A 1 -3.59 -17.37 11.93
CA MET A 1 -2.86 -18.57 11.46
C MET A 1 -2.94 -18.78 9.93
N ASN A 2 -4.07 -18.52 9.25
CA ASN A 2 -4.19 -18.78 7.80
C ASN A 2 -3.69 -17.64 6.89
N LEU A 3 -3.97 -16.37 7.20
CA LEU A 3 -3.53 -15.20 6.41
C LEU A 3 -2.02 -15.20 6.17
N LEU A 4 -1.23 -15.33 7.25
CA LEU A 4 0.22 -15.44 7.19
C LEU A 4 0.70 -16.59 6.27
N SER A 5 0.04 -17.75 6.35
CA SER A 5 0.38 -18.90 5.49
C SER A 5 0.06 -18.63 4.03
N TYR A 6 -1.07 -18.00 3.73
CA TYR A 6 -1.50 -17.69 2.37
C TYR A 6 -0.64 -16.63 1.71
N VAL A 7 -0.27 -15.59 2.46
CA VAL A 7 0.67 -14.56 2.02
C VAL A 7 2.04 -15.16 1.73
N ASN A 8 2.57 -15.98 2.64
CA ASN A 8 3.85 -16.65 2.41
C ASN A 8 3.81 -17.53 1.16
N HIS A 9 2.75 -18.34 1.00
CA HIS A 9 2.55 -19.15 -0.20
C HIS A 9 2.55 -18.30 -1.49
N PHE A 10 1.87 -17.15 -1.49
CA PHE A 10 1.88 -16.25 -2.64
C PHE A 10 3.29 -15.73 -2.96
N PHE A 11 4.04 -15.26 -1.96
CA PHE A 11 5.40 -14.74 -2.15
C PHE A 11 6.44 -15.82 -2.49
N ASP A 12 6.20 -17.06 -2.09
CA ASP A 12 7.02 -18.21 -2.49
C ASP A 12 6.88 -18.48 -4.01
N GLU A 13 5.68 -18.30 -4.57
CA GLU A 13 5.41 -18.44 -6.00
C GLU A 13 5.71 -17.17 -6.84
N LEU A 14 5.73 -15.99 -6.21
CA LEU A 14 6.01 -14.74 -6.91
C LEU A 14 7.45 -14.72 -7.46
N ALA A 15 7.59 -14.35 -8.72
CA ALA A 15 8.87 -13.98 -9.33
C ALA A 15 8.79 -12.52 -9.78
N VAL A 16 9.81 -11.73 -9.48
CA VAL A 16 9.90 -10.31 -9.86
C VAL A 16 10.97 -10.15 -10.93
N PHE A 17 10.64 -9.49 -12.03
CA PHE A 17 11.51 -9.35 -13.20
C PHE A 17 12.84 -8.69 -12.83
N GLU A 18 12.77 -7.62 -12.04
CA GLU A 18 13.94 -6.87 -11.57
C GLU A 18 14.85 -7.74 -10.69
N ASP A 19 14.29 -8.60 -9.85
CA ASP A 19 15.06 -9.56 -9.04
C ASP A 19 15.75 -10.60 -9.94
N VAL A 20 15.03 -11.16 -10.91
CA VAL A 20 15.52 -12.23 -11.78
C VAL A 20 16.53 -11.72 -12.82
N LYS A 21 16.34 -10.51 -13.36
CA LYS A 21 17.13 -9.99 -14.48
C LYS A 21 18.20 -9.00 -14.08
N ARG A 22 17.98 -8.23 -13.01
CA ARG A 22 18.89 -7.16 -12.58
C ARG A 22 19.49 -7.41 -11.20
N GLY A 23 19.09 -8.48 -10.51
CA GLY A 23 19.69 -8.91 -9.24
C GLY A 23 19.21 -8.12 -8.03
N HIS A 24 18.10 -7.39 -8.15
CA HIS A 24 17.43 -6.72 -7.03
C HIS A 24 16.79 -7.74 -6.06
N GLN A 25 16.33 -7.26 -4.90
CA GLN A 25 15.62 -8.07 -3.90
C GLN A 25 14.25 -7.49 -3.53
N TYR A 26 13.55 -6.91 -4.50
CA TYR A 26 12.25 -6.28 -4.32
C TYR A 26 11.22 -7.25 -3.75
N LYS A 27 11.21 -8.51 -4.19
CA LYS A 27 10.31 -9.53 -3.62
C LYS A 27 10.50 -9.70 -2.12
N ALA A 28 11.75 -9.72 -1.65
CA ALA A 28 12.06 -9.89 -0.24
C ALA A 28 11.57 -8.68 0.57
N PHE A 29 11.75 -7.46 0.04
CA PHE A 29 11.28 -6.22 0.70
C PHE A 29 9.76 -6.17 0.79
N MET A 30 9.06 -6.49 -0.30
CA MET A 30 7.60 -6.51 -0.31
C MET A 30 7.04 -7.59 0.62
N ARG A 31 7.64 -8.79 0.61
CA ARG A 31 7.24 -9.87 1.53
C ARG A 31 7.37 -9.39 2.97
N GLN A 32 8.52 -8.82 3.33
CA GLN A 32 8.79 -8.44 4.71
C GLN A 32 7.87 -7.31 5.18
N ALA A 33 7.69 -6.25 4.40
CA ALA A 33 6.77 -5.15 4.74
C ALA A 33 5.34 -5.66 5.02
N VAL A 34 4.86 -6.62 4.22
CA VAL A 34 3.55 -7.26 4.45
C VAL A 34 3.53 -8.11 5.73
N LEU A 35 4.61 -8.83 6.02
CA LEU A 35 4.73 -9.64 7.23
C LEU A 35 4.78 -8.77 8.50
N ASP A 36 5.46 -7.63 8.44
CA ASP A 36 5.54 -6.68 9.55
C ASP A 36 4.18 -6.02 9.80
N PHE A 37 3.48 -5.62 8.74
CA PHE A 37 2.10 -5.13 8.85
C PHE A 37 1.15 -6.18 9.47
N LEU A 38 1.27 -7.45 9.09
CA LEU A 38 0.48 -8.54 9.70
C LEU A 38 0.86 -8.84 11.16
N GLY A 39 2.08 -8.48 11.56
CA GLY A 39 2.56 -8.61 12.94
C GLY A 39 2.11 -7.44 13.83
N ASP A 40 2.07 -6.23 13.27
CA ASP A 40 1.71 -4.98 13.95
C ASP A 40 0.99 -4.03 12.95
N GLU A 41 -0.34 -4.02 12.97
CA GLU A 41 -1.17 -3.23 12.05
C GLU A 41 -1.18 -1.74 12.46
N THR A 42 -0.21 -0.96 11.97
CA THR A 42 -0.05 0.46 12.26
C THR A 42 0.02 1.29 10.97
N LYS A 43 -0.06 2.62 11.08
CA LYS A 43 0.11 3.52 9.93
C LYS A 43 1.50 3.41 9.34
N GLU A 44 2.49 3.24 10.21
CA GLU A 44 3.89 3.13 9.88
C GLU A 44 4.14 1.86 9.07
N THR A 45 3.70 0.71 9.57
CA THR A 45 3.86 -0.58 8.85
C THR A 45 3.01 -0.62 7.57
N ALA A 46 1.83 0.03 7.54
CA ALA A 46 1.05 0.17 6.32
C ALA A 46 1.82 0.98 5.26
N LEU A 47 2.39 2.12 5.64
CA LEU A 47 3.19 2.97 4.76
C LEU A 47 4.40 2.22 4.19
N GLU A 48 5.04 1.34 4.98
CA GLU A 48 6.13 0.50 4.48
C GLU A 48 5.70 -0.41 3.33
N VAL A 49 4.48 -0.95 3.36
CA VAL A 49 3.93 -1.76 2.25
C VAL A 49 3.78 -0.91 0.99
N TYR A 50 3.23 0.30 1.13
CA TYR A 50 3.13 1.25 0.02
C TYR A 50 4.50 1.56 -0.57
N THR A 51 5.46 1.98 0.28
CA THR A 51 6.81 2.33 -0.14
C THR A 51 7.48 1.16 -0.86
N ALA A 52 7.44 -0.05 -0.28
CA ALA A 52 8.02 -1.24 -0.89
C ALA A 52 7.41 -1.54 -2.26
N PHE A 53 6.09 -1.41 -2.42
CA PHE A 53 5.43 -1.62 -3.71
C PHE A 53 5.85 -0.58 -4.76
N PHE A 54 5.83 0.70 -4.40
CA PHE A 54 6.18 1.78 -5.33
C PHE A 54 7.63 1.75 -5.78
N ASP A 55 8.54 1.48 -4.86
CA ASP A 55 9.96 1.39 -5.17
C ASP A 55 10.24 0.20 -6.11
N SER A 56 9.49 -0.89 -5.96
CA SER A 56 9.62 -2.08 -6.82
C SER A 56 9.14 -1.85 -8.26
N TYR A 57 8.17 -0.95 -8.48
CA TYR A 57 7.56 -0.67 -9.79
C TYR A 57 7.78 0.77 -10.27
N ARG A 58 8.87 1.38 -9.83
CA ARG A 58 9.15 2.80 -10.06
C ARG A 58 9.37 3.13 -11.54
N ILE A 59 8.81 4.28 -11.94
CA ILE A 59 9.10 4.96 -13.21
C ILE A 59 10.05 6.12 -12.89
N THR A 60 11.36 5.95 -13.08
CA THR A 60 12.38 6.94 -12.68
C THR A 60 12.48 8.13 -13.63
N LEU A 61 12.57 9.34 -13.09
CA LEU A 61 12.93 10.56 -13.80
C LEU A 61 14.47 10.68 -13.85
N GLU A 62 15.06 10.76 -15.04
CA GLU A 62 16.53 10.72 -15.22
C GLU A 62 17.28 11.95 -14.69
N ASP A 63 16.63 13.11 -14.54
CA ASP A 63 17.35 14.39 -14.40
C ASP A 63 17.24 15.10 -13.05
N GLU A 64 16.63 14.48 -12.05
CA GLU A 64 16.45 15.15 -10.76
C GLU A 64 16.69 14.18 -9.59
N ARG A 65 17.83 14.38 -8.91
CA ARG A 65 18.04 14.00 -7.49
C ARG A 65 17.04 14.70 -6.55
N THR A 66 16.04 15.40 -7.07
CA THR A 66 15.05 16.20 -6.36
C THR A 66 13.71 15.49 -6.34
N THR A 67 13.29 15.14 -5.12
CA THR A 67 11.91 15.21 -4.65
C THR A 67 10.84 14.99 -5.72
N PHE A 68 10.38 13.73 -5.86
CA PHE A 68 8.93 13.60 -5.97
C PHE A 68 8.40 14.37 -4.76
N ILE A 69 7.46 15.30 -4.95
CA ILE A 69 6.52 15.56 -3.86
C ILE A 69 5.94 14.18 -3.63
N ASP A 70 6.48 13.50 -2.63
CA ASP A 70 6.32 12.08 -2.46
C ASP A 70 4.82 11.91 -2.33
N LEU A 71 4.17 11.30 -3.32
CA LEU A 71 2.73 11.19 -3.30
C LEU A 71 2.30 10.54 -1.99
N LEU A 72 3.10 9.59 -1.53
CA LEU A 72 2.96 9.00 -0.22
C LEU A 72 3.18 10.03 0.89
N ASP A 73 4.15 10.94 0.82
CA ASP A 73 4.27 12.01 1.83
C ASP A 73 3.15 13.06 1.74
N ALA A 74 2.65 13.40 0.55
CA ALA A 74 1.54 14.32 0.36
C ALA A 74 0.26 13.70 0.91
N LEU A 75 -0.01 12.43 0.60
CA LEU A 75 -1.11 11.68 1.16
C LEU A 75 -0.90 11.42 2.66
N LYS A 76 0.33 11.15 3.13
CA LYS A 76 0.65 10.90 4.54
C LYS A 76 0.43 12.15 5.36
N HIS A 77 1.00 13.27 4.93
CA HIS A 77 0.80 14.57 5.55
C HIS A 77 -0.67 14.99 5.53
N TYR A 78 -1.39 14.63 4.45
CA TYR A 78 -2.81 14.88 4.38
C TYR A 78 -3.60 13.96 5.33
N GLU A 79 -3.27 12.67 5.43
CA GLU A 79 -3.86 11.71 6.37
C GLU A 79 -3.61 12.13 7.82
N GLU A 80 -2.37 12.50 8.15
CA GLU A 80 -1.97 12.97 9.48
C GLU A 80 -2.74 14.23 9.86
N LYS A 81 -2.92 15.16 8.92
CA LYS A 81 -3.69 16.40 9.13
C LYS A 81 -5.20 16.17 9.12
N ALA A 82 -5.73 15.35 8.22
CA ALA A 82 -7.15 15.03 8.12
C ALA A 82 -7.63 14.27 9.35
N ALA A 83 -6.80 13.37 9.89
CA ALA A 83 -7.05 12.68 11.14
C ALA A 83 -7.16 13.63 12.35
N THR A 84 -6.59 14.85 12.29
CA THR A 84 -6.80 15.87 13.34
C THR A 84 -8.10 16.65 13.18
N LEU A 85 -8.65 16.73 11.96
CA LEU A 85 -9.87 17.47 11.67
C LEU A 85 -11.13 16.68 12.03
N ILE A 86 -11.00 15.35 12.15
CA ILE A 86 -12.11 14.45 12.36
C ILE A 86 -11.67 13.45 13.42
N ASP A 87 -12.15 13.68 14.64
CA ASP A 87 -12.27 12.60 15.61
C ASP A 87 -12.98 11.47 14.86
N LYS A 88 -12.38 10.28 14.82
CA LYS A 88 -13.08 9.06 14.42
C LYS A 88 -13.28 8.85 12.90
N GLN A 89 -12.19 8.79 12.13
CA GLN A 89 -12.21 8.32 10.72
C GLN A 89 -11.34 7.07 10.45
N ARG A 90 -11.67 6.36 9.36
CA ARG A 90 -11.03 5.13 8.85
C ARG A 90 -9.53 5.40 8.68
N ASP A 91 -8.68 4.50 9.15
CA ASP A 91 -7.27 4.55 8.76
C ASP A 91 -7.15 4.00 7.35
N HIS A 92 -7.25 4.89 6.35
CA HIS A 92 -7.43 4.52 4.95
C HIS A 92 -6.22 3.73 4.41
N TYR A 93 -5.04 3.93 4.99
CA TYR A 93 -3.85 3.14 4.66
C TYR A 93 -3.92 1.72 5.17
N ILE A 94 -4.20 1.54 6.46
CA ILE A 94 -4.35 0.21 7.07
C ILE A 94 -5.46 -0.57 6.35
N HIS A 95 -6.56 0.10 6.04
CA HIS A 95 -7.65 -0.49 5.28
C HIS A 95 -7.18 -0.99 3.90
N SER A 96 -6.55 -0.13 3.10
CA SER A 96 -6.10 -0.46 1.75
C SER A 96 -5.04 -1.57 1.73
N VAL A 97 -4.14 -1.61 2.72
CA VAL A 97 -3.16 -2.70 2.87
C VAL A 97 -3.85 -4.01 3.24
N ASN A 98 -4.86 -4.00 4.12
CA ASN A 98 -5.65 -5.18 4.42
C ASN A 98 -6.41 -5.70 3.19
N VAL A 99 -7.01 -4.81 2.38
CA VAL A 99 -7.63 -5.16 1.09
C VAL A 99 -6.60 -5.79 0.16
N PHE A 100 -5.42 -5.18 0.04
CA PHE A 100 -4.31 -5.70 -0.77
C PHE A 100 -3.93 -7.12 -0.36
N ILE A 101 -3.72 -7.37 0.93
CA ILE A 101 -3.36 -8.69 1.49
C ILE A 101 -4.43 -9.74 1.20
N LEU A 102 -5.72 -9.41 1.35
CA LEU A 102 -6.81 -10.34 1.05
C LEU A 102 -6.80 -10.77 -0.42
N GLY A 103 -6.53 -9.83 -1.33
CA GLY A 103 -6.40 -10.16 -2.74
C GLY A 103 -5.23 -11.08 -3.04
N LEU A 104 -4.09 -10.91 -2.37
CA LEU A 104 -2.95 -11.85 -2.47
C LEU A 104 -3.35 -13.24 -1.97
N CYS A 105 -4.11 -13.33 -0.88
CA CYS A 105 -4.59 -14.59 -0.33
C CYS A 105 -5.55 -15.30 -1.29
N ILE A 106 -6.55 -14.59 -1.84
CA ILE A 106 -7.51 -15.16 -2.79
C ILE A 106 -6.79 -15.61 -4.06
N PHE A 107 -5.92 -14.77 -4.62
CA PHE A 107 -5.16 -15.14 -5.82
C PHE A 107 -4.23 -16.33 -5.56
N GLY A 108 -3.55 -16.36 -4.40
CA GLY A 108 -2.62 -17.43 -4.03
C GLY A 108 -3.32 -18.77 -3.78
N GLN A 109 -4.54 -18.77 -3.24
CA GLN A 109 -5.24 -20.01 -2.87
C GLN A 109 -6.24 -20.51 -3.90
N ASN A 110 -6.87 -19.64 -4.70
CA ASN A 110 -7.95 -20.03 -5.59
C ASN A 110 -7.52 -20.07 -7.07
N LYS A 111 -7.47 -21.27 -7.65
CA LYS A 111 -7.11 -21.50 -9.06
C LYS A 111 -8.15 -20.98 -10.05
N ASN A 112 -9.44 -20.98 -9.67
CA ASN A 112 -10.50 -20.46 -10.55
C ASN A 112 -10.28 -18.97 -10.82
N PHE A 113 -9.89 -18.20 -9.79
CA PHE A 113 -9.51 -16.80 -9.95
C PHE A 113 -8.28 -16.65 -10.86
N ARG A 114 -7.22 -17.43 -10.62
CA ARG A 114 -6.00 -17.38 -11.45
C ARG A 114 -6.31 -17.68 -12.91
N ASN A 115 -7.18 -18.64 -13.19
CA ASN A 115 -7.61 -18.98 -14.54
C ASN A 115 -8.45 -17.84 -15.18
N ALA A 116 -9.37 -17.24 -14.43
CA ALA A 116 -10.16 -16.10 -14.90
C ALA A 116 -9.25 -14.89 -15.22
N PHE A 117 -8.29 -14.59 -14.34
CA PHE A 117 -7.30 -13.55 -14.55
C PHE A 117 -6.41 -13.83 -15.77
N ALA A 118 -5.86 -15.04 -15.88
CA ALA A 118 -5.01 -15.43 -17.00
C ALA A 118 -5.73 -15.31 -18.34
N LYS A 119 -6.99 -15.79 -18.40
CA LYS A 119 -7.83 -15.70 -19.60
C LYS A 119 -8.13 -14.24 -19.98
N ALA A 120 -8.33 -13.37 -19.00
CA ALA A 120 -8.74 -12.00 -19.24
C ALA A 120 -7.57 -11.03 -19.53
N ARG A 121 -6.37 -11.29 -18.98
CA ARG A 121 -5.28 -10.29 -18.93
C ARG A 121 -3.88 -10.80 -19.30
N LEU A 122 -3.68 -12.11 -19.44
CA LEU A 122 -2.37 -12.68 -19.81
C LEU A 122 -2.28 -13.13 -21.28
N ASP A 123 -3.27 -12.81 -22.10
CA ASP A 123 -3.18 -13.06 -23.53
C ASP A 123 -2.15 -12.13 -24.19
N LYS A 124 -1.02 -12.72 -24.61
CA LYS A 124 0.08 -12.00 -25.26
C LYS A 124 -0.27 -11.49 -26.67
N THR A 125 -1.33 -12.01 -27.31
CA THR A 125 -1.80 -11.42 -28.56
C THR A 125 -2.52 -10.10 -28.32
N GLU A 126 -3.13 -9.95 -27.14
CA GLU A 126 -3.80 -8.71 -26.73
C GLU A 126 -2.83 -7.71 -26.11
N TYR A 127 -1.97 -8.15 -25.19
CA TYR A 127 -0.98 -7.32 -24.51
C TYR A 127 0.39 -8.01 -24.46
N PRO A 128 1.25 -7.80 -25.48
CA PRO A 128 2.55 -8.45 -25.59
C PRO A 128 3.55 -8.11 -24.49
N PHE A 129 3.37 -6.96 -23.81
CA PHE A 129 4.32 -6.43 -22.82
C PHE A 129 3.98 -6.78 -21.36
N SER A 130 2.97 -7.63 -21.13
CA SER A 130 2.71 -8.16 -19.79
C SER A 130 3.94 -8.87 -19.24
N TYR A 131 4.11 -8.90 -17.92
CA TYR A 131 5.21 -9.62 -17.29
C TYR A 131 5.16 -11.13 -17.63
N ASP A 132 6.32 -11.74 -17.90
CA ASP A 132 6.47 -13.19 -18.16
C ASP A 132 6.76 -13.99 -16.88
N THR A 133 7.20 -13.29 -15.85
CA THR A 133 7.46 -13.78 -14.50
C THR A 133 6.18 -14.19 -13.79
N GLN A 134 6.29 -15.24 -12.98
CA GLN A 134 5.14 -15.84 -12.30
C GLN A 134 4.49 -14.83 -11.34
N ASN A 135 3.18 -14.65 -11.51
CA ASN A 135 2.29 -13.81 -10.70
C ASN A 135 2.57 -12.30 -10.71
N GLU A 136 3.62 -11.81 -11.38
CA GLU A 136 4.02 -10.39 -11.34
C GLU A 136 3.00 -9.47 -12.00
N GLU A 137 2.44 -9.83 -13.16
CA GLU A 137 1.43 -9.01 -13.84
C GLU A 137 0.17 -8.82 -12.98
N PHE A 138 -0.25 -9.88 -12.27
CA PHE A 138 -1.33 -9.77 -11.30
C PHE A 138 -0.92 -8.85 -10.16
N PHE A 139 0.26 -9.08 -9.57
CA PHE A 139 0.73 -8.34 -8.42
C PHE A 139 0.83 -6.84 -8.70
N TYR A 140 1.34 -6.45 -9.88
CA TYR A 140 1.42 -5.07 -10.31
C TYR A 140 0.04 -4.42 -10.48
N ARG A 141 -0.88 -5.04 -11.23
CA ARG A 141 -2.25 -4.53 -11.42
C ARG A 141 -3.02 -4.45 -10.09
N TRP A 142 -2.91 -5.50 -9.29
CA TRP A 142 -3.59 -5.59 -8.01
C TRP A 142 -3.05 -4.58 -7.01
N GLY A 143 -1.74 -4.37 -6.94
CA GLY A 143 -1.16 -3.35 -6.07
C GLY A 143 -1.61 -1.94 -6.45
N ILE A 144 -1.68 -1.60 -7.74
CA ILE A 144 -2.26 -0.31 -8.17
C ILE A 144 -3.74 -0.21 -7.77
N ALA A 145 -4.54 -1.24 -8.02
CA ALA A 145 -5.97 -1.20 -7.72
C ALA A 145 -6.23 -1.11 -6.21
N ALA A 146 -5.67 -2.03 -5.42
CA ALA A 146 -5.95 -2.16 -3.99
C ALA A 146 -5.32 -1.04 -3.16
N LEU A 147 -4.07 -0.64 -3.42
CA LEU A 147 -3.41 0.38 -2.61
C LEU A 147 -3.96 1.79 -2.91
N PHE A 148 -4.55 2.04 -4.08
CA PHE A 148 -4.99 3.38 -4.49
C PHE A 148 -6.50 3.55 -4.61
N HIS A 149 -7.31 2.51 -4.38
CA HIS A 149 -8.75 2.64 -4.56
C HIS A 149 -9.37 3.76 -3.70
N ASP A 150 -8.80 3.99 -2.52
CA ASP A 150 -9.27 4.99 -1.57
C ASP A 150 -8.59 6.36 -1.72
N ILE A 151 -7.64 6.57 -2.63
CA ILE A 151 -6.86 7.84 -2.67
C ILE A 151 -7.69 9.13 -2.83
N GLY A 152 -8.89 9.04 -3.43
CA GLY A 152 -9.86 10.11 -3.59
C GLY A 152 -10.73 10.37 -2.36
N TYR A 153 -10.60 9.60 -1.28
CA TYR A 153 -11.37 9.72 -0.04
C TYR A 153 -11.37 11.15 0.54
N PRO A 154 -10.29 11.96 0.46
CA PRO A 154 -10.28 13.31 1.02
C PRO A 154 -11.40 14.19 0.47
N VAL A 155 -11.72 14.06 -0.82
CA VAL A 155 -12.79 14.85 -1.47
C VAL A 155 -14.15 14.53 -0.85
N GLU A 156 -14.40 13.25 -0.58
CA GLU A 156 -15.63 12.78 0.05
C GLU A 156 -15.75 13.29 1.49
N ILE A 157 -14.66 13.23 2.25
CA ILE A 157 -14.61 13.67 3.65
C ILE A 157 -14.93 15.15 3.78
N ILE A 158 -14.27 16.00 2.99
CA ILE A 158 -14.47 17.45 3.06
C ILE A 158 -15.93 17.78 2.78
N ASN A 159 -16.54 17.11 1.79
CA ASN A 159 -17.95 17.31 1.48
C ASN A 159 -18.87 16.85 2.63
N LYS A 160 -18.57 15.71 3.27
CA LYS A 160 -19.31 15.26 4.46
C LYS A 160 -19.21 16.26 5.63
N GLN A 161 -18.03 16.79 5.91
CA GLN A 161 -17.83 17.79 6.98
C GLN A 161 -18.56 19.09 6.67
N PHE A 162 -18.47 19.57 5.44
CA PHE A 162 -19.19 20.76 5.02
C PHE A 162 -20.70 20.58 5.16
N ARG A 163 -21.21 19.39 4.81
CA ARG A 163 -22.62 19.04 5.01
C ARG A 163 -23.04 19.03 6.48
N LEU A 164 -22.28 18.39 7.38
CA LEU A 164 -22.57 18.37 8.81
C LEU A 164 -22.61 19.78 9.42
N TYR A 165 -21.67 20.64 9.03
CA TYR A 165 -21.63 22.03 9.49
C TYR A 165 -22.86 22.83 9.02
N ILE A 166 -23.26 22.68 7.76
CA ILE A 166 -24.46 23.36 7.23
C ILE A 166 -25.72 22.81 7.89
N GLU A 167 -25.84 21.50 8.08
CA GLU A 167 -26.97 20.89 8.78
C GLU A 167 -27.11 21.48 10.19
N MET A 168 -26.03 21.54 10.97
CA MET A 168 -25.98 22.19 12.29
C MET A 168 -26.39 23.68 12.22
N ALA A 169 -25.89 24.44 11.24
CA ALA A 169 -26.21 25.85 11.09
C ALA A 169 -27.70 26.09 10.72
N THR A 170 -28.32 25.14 10.03
CA THR A 170 -29.72 25.20 9.58
C THR A 170 -30.72 24.53 10.52
N GLU A 171 -30.25 23.91 11.61
CA GLU A 171 -31.08 23.12 12.53
C GLU A 171 -32.21 23.94 13.20
N VAL A 172 -32.05 25.27 13.25
CA VAL A 172 -33.05 26.22 13.79
C VAL A 172 -34.22 26.46 12.82
N ASP A 173 -34.02 26.22 11.51
CA ASP A 173 -35.04 26.35 10.46
C ASP A 173 -35.58 24.97 10.06
N GLU A 174 -36.65 24.51 10.71
CA GLU A 174 -37.27 23.16 10.53
C GLU A 174 -37.72 22.83 9.07
N LYS A 175 -37.51 23.69 8.08
CA LYS A 175 -38.15 23.59 6.74
C LYS A 175 -37.19 23.54 5.55
N ALA A 176 -35.90 23.80 5.67
CA ALA A 176 -34.98 23.84 4.52
C ALA A 176 -33.90 22.75 4.58
N LYS A 177 -34.02 21.71 3.76
CA LYS A 177 -32.95 20.73 3.54
C LYS A 177 -31.89 21.36 2.63
N ILE A 178 -30.86 21.96 3.22
CA ILE A 178 -29.74 22.54 2.46
C ILE A 178 -28.72 21.44 2.18
N ASN A 179 -28.52 21.11 0.91
CA ASN A 179 -27.48 20.18 0.47
C ASN A 179 -26.30 20.98 -0.09
N PRO A 180 -25.28 21.30 0.73
CA PRO A 180 -24.08 21.91 0.21
C PRO A 180 -23.36 20.95 -0.73
N TYR A 181 -22.75 21.51 -1.78
CA TYR A 181 -21.95 20.75 -2.74
C TYR A 181 -20.66 21.53 -3.06
N LEU A 182 -19.52 20.85 -2.94
CA LEU A 182 -18.23 21.37 -3.38
C LEU A 182 -17.97 20.94 -4.82
N THR A 183 -17.61 21.90 -5.66
CA THR A 183 -17.27 21.66 -7.06
C THR A 183 -15.91 22.26 -7.39
N PHE A 184 -15.30 21.75 -8.46
CA PHE A 184 -14.13 22.34 -9.08
C PHE A 184 -14.56 23.53 -9.93
N ASP A 185 -13.74 24.58 -9.95
CA ASP A 185 -13.86 25.70 -10.88
C ASP A 185 -13.55 25.26 -12.32
N ASP A 186 -12.51 24.44 -12.49
CA ASP A 186 -12.12 23.81 -13.75
C ASP A 186 -11.93 22.29 -13.56
N PHE A 187 -13.05 21.56 -13.62
CA PHE A 187 -12.99 20.09 -13.63
C PHE A 187 -12.33 19.53 -14.90
N ALA A 188 -12.34 20.26 -16.02
CA ALA A 188 -11.73 19.79 -17.25
C ALA A 188 -10.20 19.68 -17.10
N ALA A 189 -9.57 20.63 -16.40
CA ALA A 189 -8.16 20.55 -16.02
C ALA A 189 -7.87 19.37 -15.09
N PHE A 190 -8.76 19.06 -14.13
CA PHE A 190 -8.61 17.88 -13.27
C PHE A 190 -8.67 16.59 -14.10
N ASN A 191 -9.67 16.48 -14.97
CA ASN A 191 -9.93 15.37 -15.88
C ASN A 191 -9.11 15.45 -17.20
N SER A 192 -7.86 15.90 -17.13
CA SER A 192 -6.95 15.97 -18.27
C SER A 192 -5.55 15.51 -17.89
N ILE A 193 -4.97 14.63 -18.70
CA ILE A 193 -3.58 14.20 -18.57
C ILE A 193 -2.71 15.22 -19.29
N HIS A 194 -1.68 15.72 -18.62
CA HIS A 194 -0.77 16.70 -19.20
C HIS A 194 0.01 16.09 -20.39
N GLU A 195 -0.01 16.79 -21.52
CA GLU A 195 0.69 16.38 -22.75
C GLU A 195 2.17 16.78 -22.66
N ILE A 196 3.05 15.79 -22.47
CA ILE A 196 4.51 15.96 -22.52
C ILE A 196 5.04 15.45 -23.85
N VAL A 197 4.54 14.29 -24.29
CA VAL A 197 4.79 13.72 -25.61
C VAL A 197 3.59 14.06 -26.50
N PRO A 198 3.77 14.41 -27.79
CA PRO A 198 2.66 14.73 -28.67
C PRO A 198 1.56 13.67 -28.60
N LYS A 199 0.31 14.09 -28.36
CA LYS A 199 -0.85 13.21 -28.12
C LYS A 199 -0.94 12.09 -29.16
N LYS A 200 -0.80 12.43 -30.44
CA LYS A 200 -0.83 11.46 -31.55
C LYS A 200 0.20 10.34 -31.40
N GLN A 201 1.38 10.65 -30.88
CA GLN A 201 2.44 9.67 -30.65
C GLN A 201 2.14 8.84 -29.40
N PHE A 202 1.74 9.48 -28.30
CA PHE A 202 1.46 8.77 -27.05
C PHE A 202 0.29 7.79 -27.20
N THR A 203 -0.74 8.16 -27.96
CA THR A 203 -1.98 7.37 -28.09
C THR A 203 -1.99 6.45 -29.30
N GLN A 204 -0.93 6.45 -30.12
CA GLN A 204 -0.92 5.83 -31.45
C GLN A 204 -1.35 4.35 -31.40
N THR A 205 -0.60 3.53 -30.66
CA THR A 205 -0.77 2.07 -30.63
C THR A 205 -2.13 1.67 -30.08
N TYR A 206 -2.66 2.43 -29.11
CA TYR A 206 -4.00 2.20 -28.58
C TYR A 206 -5.10 2.56 -29.60
N SER A 207 -4.96 3.70 -30.27
CA SER A 207 -5.94 4.17 -31.27
C SER A 207 -5.97 3.33 -32.55
N GLU A 208 -4.83 2.75 -32.95
CA GLU A 208 -4.74 1.84 -34.09
C GLU A 208 -5.38 0.48 -33.80
N LYS A 209 -5.41 0.07 -32.53
CA LYS A 209 -6.00 -1.20 -32.11
C LYS A 209 -7.52 -1.12 -31.98
N TYR A 210 -8.05 0.03 -31.53
CA TYR A 210 -9.46 0.19 -31.21
C TYR A 210 -10.10 1.34 -32.00
N ASP A 211 -10.82 1.00 -33.08
CA ASP A 211 -11.54 1.97 -33.93
C ASP A 211 -12.55 2.84 -33.15
N SER A 212 -13.08 2.33 -32.04
CA SER A 212 -13.97 3.05 -31.12
C SER A 212 -13.32 4.28 -30.47
N CYS A 213 -11.99 4.39 -30.48
CA CYS A 213 -11.25 5.53 -29.95
C CYS A 213 -11.59 6.86 -30.63
N VAL A 214 -12.17 6.84 -31.83
CA VAL A 214 -12.59 8.05 -32.58
C VAL A 214 -13.62 8.89 -31.80
N TYR A 215 -14.35 8.29 -30.86
CA TYR A 215 -15.41 8.96 -30.09
C TYR A 215 -14.97 9.49 -28.72
N ILE A 216 -13.70 9.37 -28.37
CA ILE A 216 -13.18 9.66 -27.03
C ILE A 216 -11.86 10.44 -27.10
N ASP A 217 -11.56 11.16 -26.01
CA ASP A 217 -10.25 11.76 -25.80
C ASP A 217 -9.37 10.85 -24.93
N LEU A 218 -8.31 10.28 -25.51
CA LEU A 218 -7.37 9.39 -24.82
C LEU A 218 -6.44 10.09 -23.81
N LEU A 219 -6.48 11.43 -23.69
CA LEU A 219 -5.86 12.17 -22.59
C LEU A 219 -6.89 12.62 -21.53
N LYS A 220 -8.16 12.20 -21.65
CA LYS A 220 -9.21 12.49 -20.68
C LYS A 220 -9.52 11.21 -19.88
N PRO A 221 -9.17 11.13 -18.58
CA PRO A 221 -9.36 9.94 -17.76
C PRO A 221 -10.78 9.35 -17.80
N ILE A 222 -11.83 10.17 -17.72
CA ILE A 222 -13.22 9.69 -17.81
C ILE A 222 -13.51 8.98 -19.13
N ASP A 223 -13.00 9.52 -20.24
CA ASP A 223 -13.20 8.96 -21.57
C ASP A 223 -12.44 7.63 -21.73
N LEU A 224 -11.25 7.50 -21.12
CA LEU A 224 -10.51 6.23 -21.03
C LEU A 224 -11.25 5.18 -20.20
N LEU A 225 -11.79 5.57 -19.04
CA LEU A 225 -12.57 4.68 -18.17
C LEU A 225 -13.85 4.19 -18.89
N ALA A 226 -14.55 5.09 -19.57
CA ALA A 226 -15.70 4.76 -20.41
C ALA A 226 -15.35 3.70 -21.46
N HIS A 227 -14.20 3.87 -22.13
CA HIS A 227 -13.72 2.94 -23.13
C HIS A 227 -13.35 1.57 -22.55
N GLN A 228 -12.65 1.54 -21.42
CA GLN A 228 -12.29 0.29 -20.74
C GLN A 228 -13.52 -0.48 -20.28
N ILE A 229 -14.53 0.22 -19.76
CA ILE A 229 -15.81 -0.37 -19.37
C ILE A 229 -16.57 -0.90 -20.59
N HIS A 230 -16.59 -0.16 -21.71
CA HIS A 230 -17.17 -0.62 -22.97
C HIS A 230 -16.52 -1.94 -23.44
N LEU A 231 -15.19 -2.00 -23.48
CA LEU A 231 -14.46 -3.17 -23.93
C LEU A 231 -14.61 -4.39 -23.00
N SER A 232 -14.64 -4.17 -21.68
CA SER A 232 -14.67 -5.28 -20.70
C SER A 232 -16.06 -5.79 -20.37
N LEU A 233 -17.07 -4.91 -20.36
CA LEU A 233 -18.42 -5.24 -19.89
C LEU A 233 -19.46 -5.31 -21.03
N ASP A 234 -19.08 -4.98 -22.26
CA ASP A 234 -19.96 -4.98 -23.45
C ASP A 234 -21.14 -4.00 -23.31
N VAL A 235 -20.87 -2.80 -22.79
CA VAL A 235 -21.85 -1.70 -22.67
C VAL A 235 -21.66 -0.68 -23.79
N ASP A 236 -22.73 -0.02 -24.24
CA ASP A 236 -22.61 0.99 -25.31
C ASP A 236 -21.69 2.16 -24.89
N LEU A 237 -20.67 2.44 -25.73
CA LEU A 237 -19.66 3.46 -25.44
C LEU A 237 -20.27 4.86 -25.26
N LYS A 238 -21.27 5.24 -26.07
CA LYS A 238 -21.88 6.57 -25.98
C LYS A 238 -22.67 6.72 -24.69
N GLN A 239 -23.38 5.67 -24.27
CA GLN A 239 -24.13 5.66 -23.01
C GLN A 239 -23.21 5.73 -21.79
N ILE A 240 -22.16 4.90 -21.72
CA ILE A 240 -21.25 4.93 -20.56
C ILE A 240 -20.44 6.23 -20.50
N LYS A 241 -19.98 6.73 -21.65
CA LYS A 241 -19.33 8.05 -21.72
C LYS A 241 -20.26 9.15 -21.22
N PHE A 242 -21.51 9.17 -21.69
CA PHE A 242 -22.50 10.13 -21.21
C PHE A 242 -22.73 10.01 -19.70
N ALA A 243 -22.89 8.79 -19.18
CA ALA A 243 -23.12 8.55 -17.76
C ALA A 243 -21.96 9.05 -16.88
N LEU A 244 -20.70 8.81 -17.29
CA LEU A 244 -19.53 9.29 -16.55
C LEU A 244 -19.31 10.80 -16.69
N ASP A 245 -19.54 11.38 -17.87
CA ASP A 245 -19.47 12.85 -18.08
C ASP A 245 -20.48 13.60 -17.19
N HIS A 246 -21.64 13.00 -16.92
CA HIS A 246 -22.68 13.61 -16.08
C HIS A 246 -22.60 13.18 -14.61
N PHE A 247 -21.64 12.34 -14.23
CA PHE A 247 -21.62 11.74 -12.90
C PHE A 247 -21.40 12.76 -11.78
N LEU A 248 -20.66 13.84 -12.04
CA LEU A 248 -20.57 14.99 -11.12
C LEU A 248 -21.93 15.59 -10.78
N ASN A 249 -22.81 15.72 -11.77
CA ASN A 249 -24.15 16.26 -11.57
C ASN A 249 -25.03 15.28 -10.78
N VAL A 250 -24.83 13.98 -10.99
CA VAL A 250 -25.51 12.92 -10.23
C VAL A 250 -25.09 12.96 -8.77
N MET A 251 -23.79 13.06 -8.50
CA MET A 251 -23.22 13.22 -7.15
C MET A 251 -23.79 14.47 -6.46
N ALA A 252 -23.76 15.61 -7.14
CA ALA A 252 -24.30 16.88 -6.64
C ALA A 252 -25.80 16.79 -6.30
N SER A 253 -26.61 16.24 -7.21
CA SER A 253 -28.06 16.18 -7.06
C SER A 253 -28.51 15.24 -5.93
N ASN A 254 -27.73 14.18 -5.69
CA ASN A 254 -28.03 13.18 -4.66
C ASN A 254 -27.28 13.44 -3.35
N GLY A 255 -26.39 14.42 -3.29
CA GLY A 255 -25.66 14.81 -2.08
C GLY A 255 -24.64 13.78 -1.60
N PHE A 256 -23.99 13.06 -2.53
CA PHE A 256 -22.89 12.13 -2.22
C PHE A 256 -21.66 12.42 -3.08
N VAL A 257 -20.52 11.89 -2.67
CA VAL A 257 -19.25 11.98 -3.40
C VAL A 257 -18.69 10.57 -3.49
N ASP A 258 -18.32 10.14 -4.69
CA ASP A 258 -17.75 8.81 -4.95
C ASP A 258 -16.22 8.92 -4.96
N HIS A 259 -15.56 8.44 -3.90
CA HIS A 259 -14.10 8.49 -3.82
C HIS A 259 -13.44 7.67 -4.94
N GLY A 260 -13.99 6.51 -5.31
CA GLY A 260 -13.47 5.65 -6.38
C GLY A 260 -13.41 6.37 -7.73
N PHE A 261 -14.39 7.23 -8.03
CA PHE A 261 -14.35 8.09 -9.23
C PHE A 261 -13.16 9.06 -9.22
N TYR A 262 -12.92 9.76 -8.11
CA TYR A 262 -11.78 10.67 -7.99
C TYR A 262 -10.45 9.90 -7.98
N SER A 263 -10.40 8.78 -7.26
CA SER A 263 -9.23 7.88 -7.20
C SER A 263 -8.79 7.43 -8.59
N ALA A 264 -9.74 6.97 -9.42
CA ALA A 264 -9.45 6.52 -10.78
C ALA A 264 -8.88 7.64 -11.66
N ILE A 265 -9.42 8.86 -11.59
CA ILE A 265 -8.93 10.02 -12.34
C ILE A 265 -7.51 10.40 -11.88
N ILE A 266 -7.28 10.42 -10.57
CA ILE A 266 -5.99 10.73 -9.96
C ILE A 266 -4.91 9.77 -10.44
N VAL A 267 -5.16 8.46 -10.36
CA VAL A 267 -4.24 7.41 -10.80
C VAL A 267 -3.91 7.57 -12.29
N LEU A 268 -4.91 7.73 -13.15
CA LEU A 268 -4.70 7.91 -14.59
C LEU A 268 -3.92 9.19 -14.92
N LYS A 269 -4.23 10.30 -14.23
CA LYS A 269 -3.53 11.57 -14.42
C LYS A 269 -2.04 11.44 -14.13
N TRP A 270 -1.68 10.79 -13.04
CA TRP A 270 -0.29 10.68 -12.61
C TRP A 270 0.51 9.66 -13.40
N TYR A 271 -0.02 8.44 -13.58
CA TYR A 271 0.69 7.44 -14.41
C TYR A 271 0.80 7.89 -15.86
N GLY A 272 -0.22 8.58 -16.39
CA GLY A 272 -0.16 9.18 -17.73
C GLY A 272 0.95 10.24 -17.85
N TYR A 273 1.14 11.07 -16.83
CA TYR A 273 2.26 12.02 -16.77
C TYR A 273 3.62 11.32 -16.64
N LEU A 274 3.76 10.37 -15.71
CA LEU A 274 5.02 9.68 -15.43
C LEU A 274 5.51 8.87 -16.63
N ILE A 275 4.62 8.11 -17.28
CA ILE A 275 4.99 7.28 -18.44
C ILE A 275 5.50 8.15 -19.58
N GLN A 276 4.84 9.28 -19.85
CA GLN A 276 5.32 10.24 -20.86
C GLN A 276 6.65 10.87 -20.46
N LYS A 277 6.78 11.35 -19.22
CA LYS A 277 7.96 12.08 -18.76
C LYS A 277 9.23 11.22 -18.74
N CYS A 278 9.09 9.96 -18.35
CA CYS A 278 10.20 9.02 -18.23
C CYS A 278 10.44 8.21 -19.50
N GLY A 279 9.73 8.49 -20.60
CA GLY A 279 9.93 7.81 -21.89
C GLY A 279 9.56 6.31 -21.88
N TYR A 280 8.68 5.88 -20.97
CA TYR A 280 8.20 4.51 -20.95
C TYR A 280 7.22 4.26 -22.08
N LYS A 281 7.04 2.98 -22.44
CA LYS A 281 6.10 2.56 -23.46
C LYS A 281 4.66 2.91 -23.06
N PRO A 282 3.87 3.57 -23.94
CA PRO A 282 2.48 3.92 -23.63
C PRO A 282 1.60 2.72 -23.27
N GLU A 283 1.93 1.51 -23.73
CA GLU A 283 1.18 0.30 -23.41
C GLU A 283 1.18 -0.03 -21.91
N TYR A 284 2.22 0.36 -21.15
CA TYR A 284 2.17 0.24 -19.69
C TYR A 284 1.10 1.12 -19.05
N PHE A 285 0.68 2.20 -19.73
CA PHE A 285 -0.42 3.05 -19.29
C PHE A 285 -1.77 2.42 -19.67
N PHE A 286 -1.92 2.09 -20.96
CA PHE A 286 -3.22 1.72 -21.52
C PHE A 286 -3.71 0.31 -21.15
N TYR A 287 -2.83 -0.57 -20.63
CA TYR A 287 -3.20 -1.94 -20.31
C TYR A 287 -3.27 -2.21 -18.79
N PRO A 288 -2.18 -2.20 -18.00
CA PRO A 288 -2.26 -2.49 -16.58
C PRO A 288 -2.80 -1.32 -15.76
N VAL A 289 -2.35 -0.08 -16.02
CA VAL A 289 -2.80 1.09 -15.24
C VAL A 289 -4.28 1.38 -15.52
N LEU A 290 -4.70 1.41 -16.79
CA LEU A 290 -6.09 1.67 -17.15
C LEU A 290 -7.06 0.61 -16.61
N ASP A 291 -6.68 -0.67 -16.65
CA ASP A 291 -7.47 -1.75 -16.07
C ASP A 291 -7.60 -1.62 -14.55
N SER A 292 -6.51 -1.24 -13.87
CA SER A 292 -6.50 -1.00 -12.43
C SER A 292 -7.35 0.21 -12.05
N ALA A 293 -7.24 1.32 -12.77
CA ALA A 293 -8.07 2.51 -12.56
C ALA A 293 -9.55 2.24 -12.85
N SER A 294 -9.86 1.41 -13.86
CA SER A 294 -11.23 0.94 -14.12
C SER A 294 -11.75 0.12 -12.95
N ALA A 295 -10.95 -0.78 -12.35
CA ALA A 295 -11.33 -1.49 -11.15
C ALA A 295 -11.62 -0.54 -9.97
N ILE A 296 -10.78 0.48 -9.78
CA ILE A 296 -10.97 1.53 -8.78
C ILE A 296 -12.26 2.31 -9.02
N LEU A 297 -12.66 2.61 -10.25
CA LEU A 297 -13.97 3.22 -10.48
C LEU A 297 -15.11 2.24 -10.13
N LEU A 298 -14.98 1.00 -10.60
CA LEU A 298 -16.04 0.00 -10.52
C LEU A 298 -16.34 -0.47 -9.11
N HIS A 299 -15.42 -0.37 -8.15
CA HIS A 299 -15.70 -0.87 -6.80
C HIS A 299 -16.93 -0.20 -6.15
N ASN A 300 -17.17 1.08 -6.47
CA ASN A 300 -18.40 1.78 -6.10
C ASN A 300 -19.39 1.91 -7.27
N TYR A 301 -18.90 2.24 -8.47
CA TYR A 301 -19.75 2.58 -9.60
C TYR A 301 -20.49 1.38 -10.19
N TYR A 302 -20.00 0.15 -10.01
CA TYR A 302 -20.65 -1.04 -10.57
C TYR A 302 -22.06 -1.21 -10.00
N ARG A 303 -22.19 -1.23 -8.67
CA ARG A 303 -23.48 -1.35 -7.98
C ARG A 303 -24.35 -0.11 -8.17
N ASN A 304 -23.73 1.08 -8.10
CA ASN A 304 -24.48 2.33 -8.06
C ASN A 304 -24.86 2.91 -9.42
N GLY A 305 -24.11 2.57 -10.48
CA GLY A 305 -24.31 3.02 -11.84
C GLY A 305 -24.69 1.88 -12.79
N LEU A 306 -23.83 0.85 -12.91
CA LEU A 306 -23.97 -0.16 -13.97
C LEU A 306 -25.06 -1.21 -13.73
N MET A 307 -25.39 -1.52 -12.48
CA MET A 307 -26.53 -2.39 -12.16
C MET A 307 -27.88 -1.67 -12.27
N LYS A 308 -27.88 -0.34 -12.44
CA LYS A 308 -29.08 0.48 -12.56
C LYS A 308 -29.34 0.84 -14.03
N PRO A 309 -30.56 1.33 -14.37
CA PRO A 309 -30.83 1.85 -15.71
C PRO A 309 -29.82 2.96 -16.09
N PRO A 310 -29.37 3.02 -17.36
CA PRO A 310 -29.85 2.24 -18.51
C PRO A 310 -29.16 0.89 -18.73
N PHE A 311 -28.10 0.57 -17.99
CA PHE A 311 -27.25 -0.60 -18.27
C PHE A 311 -27.84 -1.90 -17.72
N CYS A 312 -28.44 -1.85 -16.52
CA CYS A 312 -29.10 -2.98 -15.87
C CYS A 312 -28.27 -4.27 -15.87
N LEU A 313 -26.95 -4.16 -15.64
CA LEU A 313 -26.07 -5.31 -15.59
C LEU A 313 -26.41 -6.22 -14.40
N GLY A 314 -26.22 -7.52 -14.59
CA GLY A 314 -26.28 -8.51 -13.51
C GLY A 314 -25.02 -8.51 -12.64
N PRO A 315 -24.84 -9.54 -11.80
CA PRO A 315 -23.63 -9.69 -10.98
C PRO A 315 -22.35 -9.75 -11.84
N LEU A 316 -21.27 -9.13 -11.35
CA LEU A 316 -19.98 -9.07 -12.06
C LEU A 316 -19.36 -10.46 -12.20
N ASP A 317 -18.99 -10.82 -13.41
CA ASP A 317 -18.26 -12.06 -13.70
C ASP A 317 -16.74 -11.83 -13.59
N PRO A 318 -15.99 -12.68 -12.87
CA PRO A 318 -14.56 -12.53 -12.72
C PRO A 318 -13.79 -12.63 -14.04
N ASN A 319 -14.34 -13.25 -15.08
CA ASN A 319 -13.70 -13.33 -16.40
C ASN A 319 -13.83 -12.02 -17.20
N LYS A 320 -14.80 -11.15 -16.88
CA LYS A 320 -14.98 -9.88 -17.58
C LYS A 320 -14.05 -8.80 -17.05
N HIS A 321 -13.97 -8.68 -15.73
CA HIS A 321 -13.12 -7.70 -15.06
C HIS A 321 -12.56 -8.24 -13.74
N PRO A 322 -11.52 -9.10 -13.78
CA PRO A 322 -11.04 -9.84 -12.60
C PRO A 322 -10.56 -8.94 -11.46
N ILE A 323 -9.85 -7.86 -11.77
CA ILE A 323 -9.34 -6.92 -10.76
C ILE A 323 -10.48 -6.16 -10.06
N ALA A 324 -11.52 -5.73 -10.80
CA ALA A 324 -12.69 -5.08 -10.21
C ALA A 324 -13.50 -6.05 -9.35
N PHE A 325 -13.68 -7.28 -9.82
CA PHE A 325 -14.32 -8.35 -9.04
C PHE A 325 -13.60 -8.56 -7.71
N LEU A 326 -12.27 -8.70 -7.76
CA LEU A 326 -11.46 -8.91 -6.56
C LEU A 326 -11.48 -7.70 -5.64
N LEU A 327 -11.45 -6.48 -6.18
CA LEU A 327 -11.49 -5.25 -5.38
C LEU A 327 -12.81 -5.11 -4.64
N ILE A 328 -13.95 -5.31 -5.32
CA ILE A 328 -15.28 -5.31 -4.68
C ILE A 328 -15.35 -6.37 -3.58
N LEU A 329 -14.86 -7.59 -3.87
CA LEU A 329 -14.87 -8.68 -2.90
C LEU A 329 -14.03 -8.34 -1.67
N CYS A 330 -12.78 -7.90 -1.86
CA CYS A 330 -11.87 -7.63 -0.76
C CYS A 330 -12.28 -6.41 0.08
N ASP A 331 -12.72 -5.31 -0.55
CA ASP A 331 -13.19 -4.11 0.17
C ASP A 331 -14.42 -4.41 1.04
N GLU A 332 -15.38 -5.17 0.50
CA GLU A 332 -16.59 -5.57 1.23
C GLU A 332 -16.32 -6.63 2.32
N LEU A 333 -15.31 -7.49 2.17
CA LEU A 333 -14.92 -8.45 3.22
C LEU A 333 -14.11 -7.77 4.34
N GLN A 334 -13.31 -6.76 4.02
CA GLN A 334 -12.42 -6.10 4.98
C GLN A 334 -13.23 -5.21 5.93
N GLU A 335 -13.74 -5.80 7.02
CA GLU A 335 -14.54 -5.11 8.03
C GLU A 335 -14.01 -5.17 9.47
N TRP A 336 -12.88 -5.86 9.69
CA TRP A 336 -12.24 -5.95 11.02
C TRP A 336 -11.26 -4.81 11.29
N ASN A 337 -10.84 -4.66 12.56
CA ASN A 337 -10.04 -3.54 13.05
C ASN A 337 -10.68 -2.15 12.84
N ARG A 338 -12.03 -2.10 12.77
CA ARG A 338 -12.82 -0.86 12.67
C ARG A 338 -13.23 -0.33 14.05
N PRO A 339 -12.94 0.94 14.41
CA PRO A 339 -13.60 1.60 15.53
C PRO A 339 -15.06 1.97 15.17
N PRO A 340 -16.03 1.85 16.09
CA PRO A 340 -17.42 2.23 15.84
C PRO A 340 -17.64 3.75 15.83
N TYR A 341 -18.45 4.27 14.89
CA TYR A 341 -18.62 5.70 14.63
C TYR A 341 -20.08 6.21 14.62
N GLY A 342 -20.37 7.21 15.46
CA GLY A 342 -21.66 7.91 15.54
C GLY A 342 -22.44 7.68 16.84
N ALA A 343 -23.30 8.64 17.24
CA ALA A 343 -24.09 8.56 18.48
C ALA A 343 -25.10 7.39 18.50
N VAL A 344 -25.50 6.89 17.32
CA VAL A 344 -26.37 5.71 17.13
C VAL A 344 -25.56 4.41 17.02
N ASP A 345 -24.26 4.50 16.68
CA ASP A 345 -23.37 3.36 16.43
C ASP A 345 -22.46 3.01 17.63
N ARG A 346 -22.69 3.63 18.79
CA ARG A 346 -22.06 3.26 20.08
C ARG A 346 -22.38 1.82 20.54
N SER A 347 -23.17 1.08 19.75
CA SER A 347 -23.57 -0.30 20.01
C SER A 347 -22.81 -1.35 19.19
N ARG A 348 -21.97 -0.95 18.23
CA ARG A 348 -21.15 -1.88 17.43
C ARG A 348 -19.77 -2.09 18.03
N ASN A 349 -19.37 -3.34 18.16
CA ASN A 349 -18.17 -3.76 18.86
C ASN A 349 -16.94 -3.93 17.96
N ARG A 350 -15.75 -3.92 18.58
CA ARG A 350 -14.47 -4.27 17.95
C ARG A 350 -14.50 -5.72 17.45
N VAL A 351 -14.17 -5.91 16.17
CA VAL A 351 -13.76 -7.22 15.64
C VAL A 351 -12.24 -7.28 15.77
N GLY A 352 -11.75 -8.12 16.67
CA GLY A 352 -10.32 -8.18 17.03
C GLY A 352 -9.50 -9.14 16.18
N GLU A 353 -10.11 -10.18 15.61
CA GLU A 353 -9.42 -11.17 14.77
C GLU A 353 -10.36 -11.74 13.69
N VAL A 354 -9.79 -12.29 12.61
CA VAL A 354 -10.55 -12.97 11.55
C VAL A 354 -9.93 -14.33 11.25
N SER A 355 -10.80 -15.35 11.19
CA SER A 355 -10.45 -16.65 10.65
C SER A 355 -10.90 -16.72 9.19
N LEU A 356 -9.93 -16.92 8.29
CA LEU A 356 -10.14 -16.98 6.84
C LEU A 356 -9.70 -18.35 6.33
N SER A 357 -10.57 -19.04 5.60
CA SER A 357 -10.24 -20.27 4.89
C SER A 357 -10.65 -20.15 3.43
N ILE A 358 -9.68 -20.27 2.54
CA ILE A 358 -9.87 -20.15 1.09
C ILE A 358 -9.49 -21.46 0.44
N THR A 359 -10.38 -21.99 -0.39
CA THR A 359 -10.11 -23.14 -1.25
C THR A 359 -10.51 -22.83 -2.69
N ASP A 360 -10.24 -23.77 -3.61
CA ASP A 360 -10.73 -23.70 -4.98
C ASP A 360 -12.27 -23.71 -5.05
N ALA A 361 -12.95 -24.31 -4.06
CA ALA A 361 -14.39 -24.56 -4.13
C ALA A 361 -15.23 -23.69 -3.19
N HIS A 362 -14.68 -23.29 -2.05
CA HIS A 362 -15.40 -22.63 -0.96
C HIS A 362 -14.56 -21.56 -0.25
N LEU A 363 -15.23 -20.49 0.19
CA LEU A 363 -14.67 -19.41 1.02
C LEU A 363 -15.38 -19.38 2.37
N THR A 364 -14.64 -19.49 3.46
CA THR A 364 -15.18 -19.31 4.82
C THR A 364 -14.50 -18.13 5.49
N LEU A 365 -15.31 -17.19 5.98
CA LEU A 365 -14.86 -16.04 6.76
C LEU A 365 -15.58 -16.05 8.11
N THR A 366 -14.83 -16.08 9.21
CA THR A 366 -15.39 -15.97 10.55
C THR A 366 -14.82 -14.73 11.24
N PHE A 367 -15.67 -13.77 11.53
CA PHE A 367 -15.33 -12.58 12.31
C PHE A 367 -15.31 -12.94 13.80
N LEU A 368 -14.20 -12.64 14.48
CA LEU A 368 -14.04 -12.84 15.93
C LEU A 368 -14.22 -11.50 16.65
N VAL A 369 -15.28 -11.40 17.44
CA VAL A 369 -15.72 -10.12 18.05
C VAL A 369 -15.54 -10.16 19.57
N GLU A 370 -15.03 -9.08 20.13
CA GLU A 370 -14.99 -8.89 21.59
C GLU A 370 -16.41 -8.68 22.15
N LYS A 371 -16.65 -9.12 23.39
CA LYS A 371 -17.97 -9.22 24.04
C LYS A 371 -18.85 -7.97 23.87
N GLY A 372 -19.97 -8.10 23.15
CA GLY A 372 -21.05 -7.10 23.04
C GLY A 372 -21.90 -7.25 21.77
N ASN A 373 -22.74 -6.25 21.47
CA ASN A 373 -23.86 -6.39 20.54
C ASN A 373 -23.43 -6.40 19.07
N PHE A 374 -23.15 -7.59 18.53
CA PHE A 374 -23.05 -7.75 17.08
C PHE A 374 -24.44 -7.96 16.46
N PRO A 375 -24.79 -7.30 15.34
CA PRO A 375 -26.10 -7.46 14.72
C PRO A 375 -26.29 -8.92 14.26
N ALA A 376 -27.35 -9.57 14.74
CA ALA A 376 -27.66 -10.96 14.36
C ALA A 376 -27.85 -11.17 12.85
N GLN A 377 -28.05 -10.09 12.08
CA GLN A 377 -28.28 -10.11 10.62
C GLN A 377 -27.03 -9.79 9.79
N PHE A 378 -25.90 -9.44 10.40
CA PHE A 378 -24.72 -8.96 9.69
C PHE A 378 -24.20 -9.94 8.62
N ALA A 379 -24.05 -11.22 8.99
CA ALA A 379 -23.60 -12.25 8.06
C ALA A 379 -24.56 -12.42 6.88
N ALA A 380 -25.87 -12.46 7.15
CA ALA A 380 -26.91 -12.62 6.14
C ALA A 380 -26.98 -11.42 5.18
N GLU A 381 -26.84 -10.19 5.69
CA GLU A 381 -26.78 -8.97 4.87
C GLU A 381 -25.57 -8.97 3.93
N LYS A 382 -24.41 -9.46 4.41
CA LYS A 382 -23.20 -9.58 3.60
C LYS A 382 -23.33 -10.64 2.51
N GLU A 383 -23.88 -11.79 2.83
CA GLU A 383 -24.18 -12.83 1.83
C GLU A 383 -25.20 -12.34 0.78
N GLU A 384 -26.24 -11.61 1.19
CA GLU A 384 -27.18 -11.00 0.24
C GLU A 384 -26.49 -9.99 -0.68
N LEU A 385 -25.62 -9.14 -0.13
CA LEU A 385 -24.85 -8.17 -0.88
C LEU A 385 -23.97 -8.86 -1.93
N PHE A 386 -23.17 -9.85 -1.55
CA PHE A 386 -22.29 -10.57 -2.47
C PHE A 386 -23.07 -11.29 -3.57
N ASN A 387 -24.18 -11.95 -3.23
CA ASN A 387 -25.04 -12.60 -4.21
C ASN A 387 -25.68 -11.62 -5.20
N SER A 388 -25.90 -10.37 -4.78
CA SER A 388 -26.46 -9.33 -5.64
C SER A 388 -25.42 -8.72 -6.58
N VAL A 389 -24.18 -8.51 -6.13
CA VAL A 389 -23.16 -7.74 -6.87
C VAL A 389 -22.18 -8.63 -7.63
N LEU A 390 -21.81 -9.79 -7.11
CA LEU A 390 -20.73 -10.63 -7.64
C LEU A 390 -21.22 -12.02 -8.04
N ASN A 391 -20.74 -12.54 -9.18
CA ASN A 391 -20.94 -13.93 -9.56
C ASN A 391 -20.03 -14.87 -8.73
N MET A 392 -20.30 -14.99 -7.44
CA MET A 392 -19.48 -15.78 -6.49
C MET A 392 -19.37 -17.25 -6.88
N LYS A 393 -20.39 -17.83 -7.53
CA LYS A 393 -20.38 -19.23 -7.98
C LYS A 393 -19.34 -19.53 -9.06
N ALA A 394 -18.96 -18.53 -9.85
CA ALA A 394 -17.89 -18.69 -10.83
C ALA A 394 -16.51 -18.89 -10.17
N LEU A 395 -16.36 -18.36 -8.95
CA LEU A 395 -15.12 -18.41 -8.19
C LEU A 395 -15.10 -19.56 -7.17
N PHE A 396 -16.22 -19.72 -6.45
CA PHE A 396 -16.45 -20.72 -5.41
C PHE A 396 -17.71 -21.54 -5.75
N PRO A 397 -17.58 -22.63 -6.53
CA PRO A 397 -18.72 -23.48 -6.93
C PRO A 397 -19.54 -24.04 -5.76
N ASP A 398 -18.90 -24.32 -4.62
CA ASP A 398 -19.54 -24.83 -3.40
C ASP A 398 -20.03 -23.69 -2.49
N GLY A 399 -19.98 -22.44 -2.95
CA GLY A 399 -20.46 -21.26 -2.23
C GLY A 399 -19.45 -20.66 -1.26
N TYR A 400 -19.94 -19.88 -0.32
CA TYR A 400 -19.15 -19.24 0.72
C TYR A 400 -19.98 -19.15 2.01
N SER A 401 -19.32 -19.02 3.15
CA SER A 401 -19.96 -18.87 4.46
C SER A 401 -19.34 -17.71 5.23
N ILE A 402 -20.21 -16.85 5.77
CA ILE A 402 -19.80 -15.74 6.63
C ILE A 402 -20.36 -15.98 8.04
N ASP A 403 -19.46 -16.12 9.01
CA ASP A 403 -19.81 -16.41 10.40
C ASP A 403 -19.30 -15.31 11.34
N CYS A 404 -19.90 -15.23 12.53
CA CYS A 404 -19.45 -14.36 13.61
C CYS A 404 -19.38 -15.15 14.91
N GLN A 405 -18.24 -15.11 15.60
CA GLN A 405 -18.05 -15.76 16.90
C GLN A 405 -17.59 -14.76 17.95
N VAL A 406 -18.09 -14.89 19.18
CA VAL A 406 -17.73 -14.03 20.31
C VAL A 406 -16.62 -14.70 21.11
N LEU A 407 -15.52 -13.99 21.34
CA LEU A 407 -14.41 -14.48 22.18
C LEU A 407 -14.73 -14.31 23.67
N GLU A 408 -14.64 -15.39 24.45
CA GLU A 408 -14.68 -15.36 25.92
C GLU A 408 -13.26 -15.11 26.48
N GLU A 409 -13.04 -13.89 27.01
CA GLU A 409 -11.88 -13.41 27.79
C GLU A 409 -10.48 -13.34 27.14
N ILE A 410 -9.99 -12.10 26.88
CA ILE A 410 -8.55 -11.74 26.97
C ILE A 410 -8.43 -10.30 27.54
N LEU A 411 -7.41 -10.09 28.39
CA LEU A 411 -7.05 -8.84 29.12
C LEU A 411 -6.72 -7.65 28.20
N PRO A 412 -6.97 -6.39 28.63
CA PRO A 412 -6.67 -5.20 27.84
C PRO A 412 -5.16 -4.91 27.79
N LEU A 413 -4.60 -4.83 26.58
CA LEU A 413 -3.26 -4.27 26.32
C LEU A 413 -3.37 -2.75 26.14
N ALA A 414 -2.43 -2.03 26.77
CA ALA A 414 -2.37 -0.58 26.84
C ALA A 414 -1.84 0.05 25.53
N GLU A 415 -2.40 1.21 25.17
CA GLU A 415 -2.00 2.03 24.02
C GLU A 415 -0.61 2.68 24.22
N PRO A 416 0.27 2.69 23.19
CA PRO A 416 1.48 3.51 23.22
C PRO A 416 1.19 4.97 22.84
N LEU A 417 1.89 5.87 23.53
CA LEU A 417 1.87 7.32 23.35
C LEU A 417 2.55 7.75 22.03
N LYS A 418 1.93 8.73 21.35
CA LYS A 418 2.45 9.39 20.16
C LYS A 418 3.75 10.14 20.44
N ALA A 419 4.73 10.01 19.54
CA ALA A 419 5.85 10.93 19.41
C ALA A 419 5.72 11.72 18.10
N ASP A 420 5.99 13.00 18.22
CA ASP A 420 6.03 14.05 17.19
C ASP A 420 7.38 13.97 16.46
N ASP A 421 7.43 14.02 15.13
CA ASP A 421 8.71 14.26 14.42
C ASP A 421 8.49 14.88 13.02
N GLY A 422 9.32 15.89 12.76
CA GLY A 422 9.30 16.74 11.56
C GLY A 422 9.93 16.10 10.32
N LEU A 423 9.62 16.67 9.15
CA LEU A 423 10.05 16.17 7.84
C LEU A 423 11.55 16.35 7.57
N ALA A 424 12.20 15.25 7.19
CA ALA A 424 13.45 15.21 6.44
C ALA A 424 13.30 14.31 5.19
N PRO A 425 13.98 14.62 4.06
CA PRO A 425 13.86 13.84 2.84
C PRO A 425 14.48 12.44 2.98
N ARG A 426 13.69 11.40 2.64
CA ARG A 426 14.10 9.98 2.73
C ARG A 426 15.04 9.58 1.59
N PRO A 427 16.06 8.72 1.84
CA PRO A 427 16.91 8.20 0.78
C PRO A 427 16.19 7.10 -0.03
N LEU A 428 16.58 7.00 -1.31
CA LEU A 428 16.08 6.02 -2.28
C LEU A 428 16.38 4.57 -1.86
N LEU A 429 15.47 3.62 -2.11
CA LEU A 429 15.63 2.20 -1.76
C LEU A 429 16.88 1.55 -2.35
N GLU A 430 17.31 1.91 -3.56
CA GLU A 430 18.57 1.43 -4.14
C GLU A 430 19.79 1.87 -3.31
N ASN A 431 19.72 3.05 -2.69
CA ASN A 431 20.74 3.52 -1.76
C ASN A 431 20.63 2.80 -0.42
N LEU A 432 19.41 2.49 0.05
CA LEU A 432 19.18 1.70 1.27
C LEU A 432 19.64 0.24 1.11
N GLU A 433 19.47 -0.36 -0.06
CA GLU A 433 19.95 -1.72 -0.35
C GLU A 433 21.49 -1.74 -0.41
N LYS A 434 22.11 -0.80 -1.12
CA LYS A 434 23.58 -0.63 -1.10
C LYS A 434 24.09 -0.37 0.31
N LEU A 435 23.37 0.42 1.10
CA LEU A 435 23.70 0.72 2.48
C LEU A 435 23.55 -0.52 3.37
N ALA A 436 22.49 -1.30 3.21
CA ALA A 436 22.26 -2.55 3.94
C ALA A 436 23.32 -3.62 3.59
N VAL A 437 23.72 -3.70 2.33
CA VAL A 437 24.85 -4.55 1.88
C VAL A 437 26.15 -4.08 2.52
N ALA A 438 26.45 -2.78 2.46
CA ALA A 438 27.66 -2.20 3.04
C ALA A 438 27.74 -2.37 4.56
N ILE A 439 26.62 -2.16 5.26
CA ILE A 439 26.44 -2.43 6.69
C ILE A 439 26.82 -3.88 7.01
N HIS A 440 26.32 -4.83 6.23
CA HIS A 440 26.60 -6.24 6.46
C HIS A 440 28.06 -6.59 6.15
N GLU A 441 28.63 -6.05 5.08
CA GLU A 441 30.04 -6.26 4.72
C GLU A 441 30.97 -5.73 5.82
N GLN A 442 30.69 -4.55 6.37
CA GLN A 442 31.45 -3.99 7.49
C GLN A 442 31.29 -4.80 8.78
N TYR A 443 30.07 -5.27 9.09
CA TYR A 443 29.87 -6.20 10.19
C TYR A 443 30.73 -7.46 10.02
N VAL A 444 30.73 -8.07 8.82
CA VAL A 444 31.53 -9.27 8.54
C VAL A 444 33.01 -8.99 8.70
N GLN A 445 33.50 -7.88 8.17
CA GLN A 445 34.90 -7.48 8.29
C GLN A 445 35.32 -7.32 9.76
N ARG A 446 34.54 -6.61 10.57
CA ARG A 446 34.84 -6.40 12.00
C ARG A 446 34.81 -7.69 12.81
N GLN A 447 33.89 -8.61 12.50
CA GLN A 447 33.87 -9.92 13.15
C GLN A 447 35.10 -10.76 12.81
N ILE A 448 35.59 -10.69 11.56
CA ILE A 448 36.84 -11.35 11.15
C ILE A 448 38.05 -10.72 11.85
N GLU A 449 38.10 -9.39 11.97
CA GLU A 449 39.16 -8.68 12.68
C GLU A 449 39.19 -9.02 14.19
N LYS A 450 38.01 -9.09 14.83
CA LYS A 450 37.88 -9.44 16.26
C LYS A 450 38.14 -10.92 16.53
N ASN A 451 37.75 -11.83 15.62
CA ASN A 451 37.91 -13.27 15.81
C ASN A 451 38.24 -14.02 14.50
N PRO A 452 39.50 -13.97 14.03
CA PRO A 452 39.89 -14.55 12.74
C PRO A 452 39.67 -16.06 12.62
N ALA A 453 39.58 -16.78 13.75
CA ALA A 453 39.42 -18.23 13.79
C ALA A 453 37.95 -18.68 13.60
N HIS A 454 36.98 -17.78 13.76
CA HIS A 454 35.55 -18.09 13.68
C HIS A 454 34.82 -17.05 12.82
N PRO A 455 34.85 -17.20 11.48
CA PRO A 455 34.16 -16.26 10.59
C PRO A 455 32.64 -16.30 10.81
N PRO A 456 31.92 -15.21 10.49
CA PRO A 456 30.47 -15.16 10.59
C PRO A 456 29.78 -16.26 9.79
N GLN A 457 28.64 -16.75 10.30
CA GLN A 457 27.84 -17.80 9.66
C GLN A 457 27.42 -17.45 8.22
N TYR A 458 27.17 -16.16 7.96
CA TYR A 458 26.77 -15.63 6.66
C TYR A 458 27.80 -14.59 6.21
N PRO A 459 28.77 -14.96 5.34
CA PRO A 459 29.81 -14.04 4.88
C PRO A 459 29.37 -13.17 3.70
N ARG A 460 28.22 -13.45 3.08
CA ARG A 460 27.67 -12.69 1.96
C ARG A 460 26.26 -12.24 2.30
N PHE A 461 25.92 -10.99 1.95
CA PHE A 461 24.58 -10.43 2.15
C PHE A 461 23.48 -11.25 1.44
N SER A 462 23.77 -11.78 0.24
CA SER A 462 22.84 -12.61 -0.52
C SER A 462 22.35 -13.84 0.24
N ASP A 463 23.19 -14.37 1.11
CA ASP A 463 22.99 -15.64 1.82
C ASP A 463 22.31 -15.45 3.18
N LEU A 464 22.07 -14.20 3.58
CA LEU A 464 21.36 -13.91 4.81
C LEU A 464 19.90 -14.38 4.73
N PRO A 465 19.34 -14.92 5.83
CA PRO A 465 17.91 -15.02 6.02
C PRO A 465 17.24 -13.65 5.88
N ASP A 466 16.01 -13.59 5.35
CA ASP A 466 15.28 -12.35 5.09
C ASP A 466 15.18 -11.45 6.33
N SER A 467 14.99 -12.03 7.51
CA SER A 467 14.98 -11.29 8.79
C SER A 467 16.28 -10.52 9.10
N LEU A 468 17.45 -11.03 8.69
CA LEU A 468 18.72 -10.35 8.89
C LEU A 468 18.99 -9.31 7.80
N LYS A 469 18.53 -9.56 6.56
CA LYS A 469 18.55 -8.54 5.50
C LYS A 469 17.70 -7.32 5.89
N TYR A 470 16.53 -7.58 6.45
CA TYR A 470 15.66 -6.54 6.99
C TYR A 470 16.30 -5.76 8.12
N SER A 471 16.95 -6.44 9.08
CA SER A 471 17.67 -5.76 10.17
C SER A 471 18.75 -4.80 9.64
N ASN A 472 19.49 -5.19 8.60
CA ASN A 472 20.46 -4.30 7.94
C ASN A 472 19.80 -3.12 7.20
N LEU A 473 18.60 -3.31 6.63
CA LEU A 473 17.82 -2.22 6.00
C LEU A 473 17.21 -1.27 7.02
N ARG A 474 16.71 -1.81 8.14
CA ARG A 474 16.23 -1.00 9.25
C ARG A 474 17.38 -0.12 9.75
N GLN A 475 18.57 -0.69 9.95
CA GLN A 475 19.75 0.08 10.31
C GLN A 475 20.12 1.13 9.24
N ALA A 476 20.02 0.79 7.95
CA ALA A 476 20.21 1.75 6.86
C ALA A 476 19.22 2.93 6.91
N ARG A 477 17.96 2.68 7.31
CA ARG A 477 16.93 3.72 7.51
C ARG A 477 17.19 4.52 8.78
N THR A 478 17.40 3.83 9.90
CA THR A 478 17.68 4.41 11.22
C THR A 478 18.88 5.35 11.18
N MET A 479 19.93 5.02 10.41
CA MET A 479 21.07 5.91 10.19
C MET A 479 20.63 7.33 9.79
N VAL A 480 19.66 7.46 8.89
CA VAL A 480 19.20 8.76 8.40
C VAL A 480 18.45 9.53 9.49
N ASP A 481 17.56 8.85 10.20
CA ASP A 481 16.76 9.44 11.28
C ASP A 481 17.66 9.88 12.44
N LEU A 482 18.67 9.08 12.77
CA LEU A 482 19.67 9.40 13.78
C LEU A 482 20.52 10.61 13.40
N LEU A 483 20.93 10.73 12.14
CA LEU A 483 21.63 11.92 11.64
C LEU A 483 20.73 13.17 11.75
N ASP A 484 19.45 13.03 11.40
CA ASP A 484 18.47 14.13 11.46
C ASP A 484 18.27 14.66 12.89
N ARG A 485 18.13 13.75 13.87
CA ARG A 485 18.03 14.09 15.31
C ARG A 485 19.24 14.88 15.82
N MET A 486 20.41 14.68 15.22
CA MET A 486 21.64 15.41 15.54
C MET A 486 21.79 16.72 14.77
N GLY A 487 20.81 17.08 13.92
CA GLY A 487 20.86 18.23 13.03
C GLY A 487 21.85 18.05 11.88
N TRP A 488 22.09 16.80 11.47
CA TRP A 488 22.99 16.44 10.37
C TRP A 488 22.21 15.85 9.21
N GLU A 489 22.82 15.84 8.03
CA GLU A 489 22.21 15.26 6.84
C GLU A 489 23.24 14.67 5.89
N LEU A 490 22.80 13.71 5.08
CA LEU A 490 23.57 13.18 3.97
C LEU A 490 23.59 14.20 2.82
N CYS A 491 24.79 14.52 2.36
CA CYS A 491 25.04 15.44 1.26
C CYS A 491 25.84 14.75 0.15
N PRO A 492 25.65 15.14 -1.11
CA PRO A 492 26.60 14.80 -2.18
C PRO A 492 28.03 15.21 -1.82
N GLU A 493 29.03 14.44 -2.27
CA GLU A 493 30.45 14.77 -2.01
C GLU A 493 30.85 16.18 -2.49
N ASP A 494 30.28 16.62 -3.61
CA ASP A 494 30.51 17.92 -4.24
C ASP A 494 29.80 19.09 -3.54
N ASN A 495 29.02 18.84 -2.48
CA ASN A 495 28.40 19.88 -1.67
C ASN A 495 29.46 20.76 -1.00
N CYS A 496 29.26 22.07 -0.91
CA CYS A 496 30.24 23.00 -0.32
C CYS A 496 30.40 22.88 1.21
N ARG A 497 29.51 22.16 1.91
CA ARG A 497 29.54 21.99 3.37
C ARG A 497 30.64 21.04 3.84
N ALA A 498 31.15 21.30 5.04
CA ALA A 498 32.21 20.51 5.65
C ALA A 498 31.69 19.09 6.01
N ALA A 499 32.48 18.08 5.64
CA ALA A 499 32.19 16.70 5.99
C ALA A 499 32.46 16.45 7.48
N ILE A 500 31.56 15.73 8.14
CA ILE A 500 31.82 15.13 9.44
C ILE A 500 32.52 13.79 9.18
N GLU A 501 33.82 13.73 9.49
CA GLU A 501 34.61 12.51 9.26
C GLU A 501 34.61 11.55 10.43
N GLN A 502 34.41 12.06 11.65
CA GLN A 502 34.37 11.27 12.89
C GLN A 502 33.41 11.92 13.87
N PHE A 503 32.71 11.09 14.64
CA PHE A 503 31.90 11.52 15.76
C PHE A 503 32.72 11.50 17.06
N SER A 504 32.40 12.40 17.98
CA SER A 504 32.97 12.40 19.33
C SER A 504 32.43 11.20 20.13
N ALA A 505 33.14 10.84 21.21
CA ALA A 505 32.72 9.72 22.07
C ALA A 505 31.32 9.93 22.67
N GLU A 506 30.94 11.18 22.97
CA GLU A 506 29.63 11.53 23.52
C GLU A 506 28.51 11.41 22.47
N GLU A 507 28.78 11.84 21.23
CA GLU A 507 27.85 11.68 20.11
C GLU A 507 27.66 10.19 19.77
N ILE A 508 28.73 9.39 19.81
CA ILE A 508 28.67 7.94 19.58
C ILE A 508 27.78 7.27 20.64
N GLU A 509 27.93 7.61 21.92
CA GLU A 509 27.07 7.00 22.95
C GLU A 509 25.61 7.43 22.85
N THR A 510 25.36 8.70 22.53
CA THR A 510 23.99 9.19 22.36
C THR A 510 23.28 8.45 21.22
N LEU A 511 23.97 8.27 20.10
CA LEU A 511 23.45 7.57 18.94
C LEU A 511 23.37 6.05 19.16
N ALA A 512 24.30 5.45 19.90
CA ALA A 512 24.29 4.02 20.22
C ALA A 512 23.12 3.64 21.14
N VAL A 513 22.74 4.51 22.09
CA VAL A 513 21.52 4.34 22.88
C VAL A 513 20.29 4.32 21.97
N CYS A 514 20.18 5.29 21.06
CA CYS A 514 19.05 5.36 20.12
C CYS A 514 19.00 4.15 19.18
N GLU A 515 20.15 3.70 18.67
CA GLU A 515 20.27 2.52 17.80
C GLU A 515 19.84 1.24 18.54
N HIS A 516 20.22 1.10 19.81
CA HIS A 516 19.78 -0.03 20.65
C HIS A 516 18.27 0.02 20.94
N ASP A 517 17.71 1.21 21.19
CA ASP A 517 16.26 1.37 21.38
C ASP A 517 15.48 0.96 20.12
N GLU A 518 15.94 1.37 18.94
CA GLU A 518 15.34 0.96 17.66
C GLU A 518 15.53 -0.54 17.41
N TRP A 519 16.68 -1.13 17.77
CA TRP A 519 16.89 -2.57 17.72
C TRP A 519 15.96 -3.32 18.67
N MET A 520 15.79 -2.85 19.91
CA MET A 520 14.87 -3.46 20.87
C MET A 520 13.43 -3.40 20.36
N LYS A 521 13.03 -2.24 19.83
CA LYS A 521 11.71 -2.04 19.24
C LYS A 521 11.46 -3.02 18.09
N GLU A 522 12.39 -3.13 17.14
CA GLU A 522 12.36 -4.11 16.04
C GLU A 522 12.22 -5.54 16.57
N ARG A 523 13.04 -5.92 17.57
CA ARG A 523 13.04 -7.28 18.13
C ARG A 523 11.73 -7.59 18.82
N LEU A 524 11.19 -6.66 19.62
CA LEU A 524 9.90 -6.84 20.28
C LEU A 524 8.76 -6.94 19.26
N GLN A 525 8.73 -6.06 18.27
CA GLN A 525 7.74 -6.09 17.18
C GLN A 525 7.79 -7.37 16.36
N THR A 526 8.99 -7.90 16.11
CA THR A 526 9.17 -9.16 15.38
C THR A 526 9.00 -10.41 16.26
N GLY A 527 8.50 -10.26 17.49
CA GLY A 527 8.11 -11.34 18.39
C GLY A 527 9.25 -11.95 19.22
N TRP A 528 10.39 -11.26 19.33
CA TRP A 528 11.46 -11.69 20.22
C TRP A 528 11.11 -11.48 21.69
N LYS A 529 11.61 -12.37 22.54
CA LYS A 529 11.35 -12.36 23.98
C LYS A 529 12.65 -12.35 24.76
N LEU A 530 12.62 -11.69 25.91
CA LEU A 530 13.72 -11.72 26.86
C LEU A 530 13.89 -13.15 27.41
N GLY A 531 15.12 -13.66 27.41
CA GLY A 531 15.43 -14.95 28.03
C GLY A 531 16.93 -15.14 28.25
N GLY A 532 17.30 -16.16 29.02
CA GLY A 532 18.67 -16.29 29.54
C GLY A 532 19.76 -16.56 28.50
N ASN A 533 19.43 -17.21 27.37
CA ASN A 533 20.36 -17.51 26.29
C ASN A 533 19.75 -17.15 24.94
N LYS A 534 20.59 -16.69 24.01
CA LYS A 534 20.15 -16.36 22.64
C LYS A 534 19.77 -17.64 21.89
N ASP A 535 18.53 -17.72 21.42
CA ASP A 535 17.98 -18.80 20.58
C ASP A 535 17.25 -18.15 19.41
N VAL A 536 17.85 -18.25 18.20
CA VAL A 536 17.33 -17.58 17.00
C VAL A 536 16.04 -18.22 16.51
N GLU A 537 15.92 -19.54 16.59
CA GLU A 537 14.72 -20.26 16.12
C GLU A 537 13.50 -19.95 16.99
N LYS A 538 13.71 -19.81 18.30
CA LYS A 538 12.63 -19.46 19.25
C LYS A 538 12.46 -17.96 19.47
N LYS A 539 13.26 -17.13 18.79
CA LYS A 539 13.30 -15.67 18.96
C LYS A 539 13.51 -15.27 20.43
N ILE A 540 14.49 -15.84 21.10
CA ILE A 540 14.84 -15.51 22.49
C ILE A 540 16.20 -14.82 22.50
N THR A 541 16.33 -13.73 23.25
CA THR A 541 17.62 -13.04 23.43
C THR A 541 17.76 -12.45 24.83
N PRO A 542 18.96 -12.50 25.45
CA PRO A 542 19.21 -11.86 26.74
C PRO A 542 19.37 -10.34 26.65
N TYR A 543 19.48 -9.80 25.43
CA TYR A 543 19.83 -8.40 25.19
C TYR A 543 18.62 -7.47 25.07
N LEU A 544 17.39 -7.96 25.29
CA LEU A 544 16.17 -7.15 25.36
C LEU A 544 16.05 -6.46 26.74
N VAL A 545 17.05 -5.65 27.06
CA VAL A 545 17.21 -4.93 28.32
C VAL A 545 17.68 -3.51 28.04
N ALA A 546 17.46 -2.60 28.98
CA ALA A 546 17.89 -1.20 28.84
C ALA A 546 19.39 -1.10 28.54
N TYR A 547 19.78 -0.12 27.71
CA TYR A 547 21.15 0.01 27.22
C TYR A 547 22.17 0.00 28.36
N GLU A 548 21.89 0.68 29.48
CA GLU A 548 22.81 0.84 30.61
C GLU A 548 23.28 -0.49 31.21
N ILE A 549 22.42 -1.51 31.18
CA ILE A 549 22.68 -2.82 31.78
C ILE A 549 23.19 -3.87 30.78
N LEU A 550 23.38 -3.50 29.51
CA LEU A 550 24.05 -4.36 28.55
C LEU A 550 25.54 -4.56 28.91
N PRO A 551 26.10 -5.75 28.64
CA PRO A 551 27.55 -5.95 28.64
C PRO A 551 28.21 -5.00 27.63
N ASP A 552 29.39 -4.46 27.95
CA ASP A 552 30.10 -3.53 27.07
C ASP A 552 30.41 -4.15 25.70
N GLU A 553 30.67 -5.45 25.64
CA GLU A 553 30.88 -6.19 24.39
C GLU A 553 29.67 -6.13 23.44
N ILE A 554 28.45 -5.98 23.99
CA ILE A 554 27.22 -5.87 23.22
C ILE A 554 26.93 -4.42 22.87
N LYS A 555 27.12 -3.49 23.81
CA LYS A 555 27.06 -2.04 23.55
C LYS A 555 28.01 -1.62 22.43
N ASP A 556 29.16 -2.28 22.36
CA ASP A 556 30.15 -2.05 21.32
C ASP A 556 29.59 -2.35 19.93
N LEU A 557 28.60 -3.25 19.76
CA LEU A 557 27.96 -3.48 18.45
C LEU A 557 27.17 -2.25 17.98
N ASP A 558 26.46 -1.57 18.89
CA ASP A 558 25.70 -0.35 18.57
C ASP A 558 26.65 0.83 18.33
N ARG A 559 27.69 0.98 19.18
CA ARG A 559 28.74 2.00 19.01
C ARG A 559 29.48 1.84 17.69
N ASP A 560 29.80 0.61 17.36
CA ASP A 560 30.48 0.24 16.13
C ASP A 560 29.62 0.60 14.92
N SER A 561 28.32 0.27 14.95
CA SER A 561 27.38 0.61 13.88
C SER A 561 27.30 2.13 13.64
N VAL A 562 27.29 2.93 14.71
CA VAL A 562 27.27 4.39 14.61
C VAL A 562 28.59 4.95 14.08
N ARG A 563 29.74 4.43 14.55
CA ARG A 563 31.07 4.86 14.08
C ARG A 563 31.26 4.69 12.58
N ASP A 564 30.52 3.75 11.99
CA ASP A 564 30.60 3.40 10.58
C ASP A 564 29.85 4.38 9.67
N PHE A 565 28.94 5.20 10.20
CA PHE A 565 28.10 6.10 9.38
C PHE A 565 28.90 6.98 8.39
N PRO A 566 30.04 7.61 8.76
CA PRO A 566 30.82 8.40 7.82
C PRO A 566 31.44 7.57 6.67
N GLU A 567 31.87 6.34 6.94
CA GLU A 567 32.42 5.44 5.91
C GLU A 567 31.32 4.89 5.02
N LEU A 568 30.20 4.47 5.60
CA LEU A 568 29.00 4.04 4.87
C LEU A 568 28.48 5.15 3.94
N ALA A 569 28.47 6.40 4.40
CA ALA A 569 28.12 7.56 3.57
C ALA A 569 29.08 7.71 2.37
N LYS A 570 30.40 7.57 2.59
CA LYS A 570 31.42 7.64 1.53
C LYS A 570 31.26 6.51 0.50
N MET A 571 30.94 5.29 0.95
CA MET A 571 30.68 4.15 0.05
C MET A 571 29.50 4.43 -0.91
N MET A 572 28.57 5.30 -0.53
CA MET A 572 27.46 5.75 -1.38
C MET A 572 27.78 6.98 -2.24
N GLY A 573 29.02 7.49 -2.23
CA GLY A 573 29.38 8.75 -2.89
C GLY A 573 28.74 9.98 -2.21
N MET A 574 28.51 9.89 -0.90
CA MET A 574 27.93 10.94 -0.06
C MET A 574 28.87 11.26 1.12
N LYS A 575 28.55 12.36 1.81
CA LYS A 575 29.18 12.75 3.08
C LYS A 575 28.13 13.22 4.07
N ILE A 576 28.44 13.14 5.35
CA ILE A 576 27.57 13.68 6.40
C ILE A 576 27.96 15.14 6.62
N CYS A 577 26.99 16.05 6.61
CA CYS A 577 27.19 17.48 6.88
C CYS A 577 26.27 17.94 8.00
N LYS A 578 26.66 19.01 8.72
CA LYS A 578 25.72 19.74 9.59
C LYS A 578 24.71 20.50 8.73
N ARG A 579 23.45 20.55 9.18
CA ARG A 579 22.41 21.39 8.56
C ARG A 579 22.75 22.87 8.65
#